data_AF-A0A0L0FQ14-F1
#
_entry.id   AF-A0A0L0FQ14-F1
#
_cell.length_a   1.000
_cell.length_b   1.000
_cell.length_c   1.000
_cell.angle_alpha   90.00
_cell.angle_beta   90.00
_cell.angle_gamma   90.00
#
_symmetry.space_group_name_H-M   'P 1'
#
loop_
_entity.id
_entity.type
_entity.pdbx_description
1 polymer ?
#
loop_
_entity_poly.entity_id
_entity_poly.type
_entity_poly.pdbx_seq_one_letter_code
_entity_poly.pdbx_strand_id
1 'polypeptide(L)'
;NPWVSYYEDEELKQEIEMDVLRTYQEMPFFQQESVQASLGKLLFVFSKEFAALSYRQGMHELLAPLLWVRTHHTPLTGLGMLYMPMVVKFKWYTEAFDVSMRLG
;
A
#
# COMPACT_ATOMS: atom_id res chain seq x y z
N ASN A 1 20.32 20.13 -12.24
CA ASN A 1 19.51 21.09 -13.01
C ASN A 1 18.15 21.20 -12.30
N PRO A 2 17.78 22.33 -11.68
CA PRO A 2 16.62 22.44 -10.78
C PRO A 2 15.29 22.03 -11.43
N TRP A 3 15.18 22.25 -12.73
CA TRP A 3 14.01 21.90 -13.53
C TRP A 3 13.87 20.39 -13.72
N VAL A 4 14.98 19.67 -13.87
CA VAL A 4 14.97 18.21 -14.05
C VAL A 4 14.41 17.52 -12.80
N SER A 5 14.88 17.89 -11.61
CA SER A 5 14.37 17.36 -10.34
C SER A 5 12.90 17.71 -10.09
N TYR A 6 12.42 18.85 -10.59
CA TYR A 6 11.01 19.23 -10.47
C TYR A 6 10.12 18.31 -11.31
N TYR A 7 10.50 18.04 -12.57
CA TYR A 7 9.75 17.13 -13.43
C TYR A 7 9.79 15.69 -12.92
N GLU A 8 10.95 15.21 -12.45
CA GLU A 8 11.09 13.89 -11.83
C GLU A 8 10.19 13.72 -10.59
N ASP A 9 10.10 14.75 -9.74
CA ASP A 9 9.24 14.71 -8.57
C ASP A 9 7.76 14.71 -8.94
N GLU A 10 7.39 15.39 -10.03
CA GLU A 10 6.01 15.45 -10.49
C GLU A 10 5.55 14.15 -11.15
N GLU A 11 6.40 13.54 -11.97
CA GLU A 11 6.17 12.21 -12.54
C GLU A 11 6.01 11.15 -11.43
N LEU A 12 6.87 11.20 -10.41
CA LEU A 12 6.81 10.28 -9.27
C LEU A 12 5.50 10.43 -8.48
N LYS A 13 5.02 11.65 -8.25
CA LYS A 13 3.74 11.86 -7.57
C LYS A 13 2.57 11.30 -8.36
N GLN A 14 2.55 11.51 -9.68
CA GLN A 14 1.48 11.00 -10.54
C GLN A 14 1.44 9.46 -10.52
N GLU A 15 2.61 8.82 -10.57
CA GLU A 15 2.70 7.36 -10.45
C GLU A 15 2.17 6.86 -9.09
N ILE A 16 2.58 7.53 -8.01
CA ILE A 16 2.12 7.21 -6.65
C ILE A 16 0.60 7.43 -6.51
N GLU A 17 0.04 8.50 -7.06
CA GLU A 17 -1.39 8.78 -6.99
C GLU A 17 -2.21 7.70 -7.68
N MET A 18 -1.81 7.29 -8.90
CA MET A 18 -2.46 6.17 -9.59
C MET A 18 -2.37 4.87 -8.78
N ASP A 19 -1.22 4.61 -8.17
CA ASP A 19 -0.97 3.44 -7.33
C ASP A 19 -1.82 3.42 -6.06
N VAL A 20 -1.93 4.56 -5.38
CA VAL A 20 -2.79 4.70 -4.20
C VAL A 20 -4.25 4.48 -4.55
N LEU A 21 -4.72 5.03 -5.69
CA LEU A 21 -6.09 4.87 -6.14
C LEU A 21 -6.46 3.39 -6.42
N ARG A 22 -5.53 2.59 -6.94
CA ARG A 22 -5.75 1.15 -7.19
C ARG A 22 -5.53 0.25 -5.97
N THR A 23 -4.95 0.78 -4.89
CA THR A 23 -4.58 -0.01 -3.72
C THR A 23 -5.81 -0.46 -2.95
N TYR A 24 -6.08 -1.77 -2.93
CA TYR A 24 -7.11 -2.41 -2.12
C TYR A 24 -8.49 -1.73 -2.22
N GLN A 25 -8.94 -1.43 -3.45
CA GLN A 25 -10.21 -0.73 -3.70
C GLN A 25 -11.42 -1.45 -3.11
N GLU A 26 -11.36 -2.76 -2.89
CA GLU A 26 -12.39 -3.56 -2.22
C GLU A 26 -12.51 -3.27 -0.71
N MET A 27 -11.56 -2.55 -0.10
CA MET A 27 -11.55 -2.23 1.33
C MET A 27 -11.97 -0.77 1.57
N PRO A 28 -13.08 -0.50 2.28
CA PRO A 28 -13.56 0.85 2.56
C PRO A 28 -12.54 1.76 3.28
N PHE A 29 -11.60 1.17 4.02
CA PHE A 29 -10.51 1.92 4.66
C PHE A 29 -9.60 2.63 3.65
N PHE A 30 -9.19 1.93 2.57
CA PHE A 30 -8.28 2.49 1.56
C PHE A 30 -9.00 3.41 0.56
N GLN A 31 -10.33 3.47 0.59
CA GLN A 31 -11.11 4.44 -0.18
C GLN A 31 -11.20 5.82 0.49
N GLN A 32 -10.82 5.94 1.78
CA GLN A 32 -10.89 7.22 2.48
C GLN A 32 -9.80 8.18 1.97
N GLU A 33 -10.19 9.40 1.58
CA GLU A 33 -9.25 10.42 1.09
C GLU A 33 -8.12 10.71 2.08
N SER A 34 -8.40 10.68 3.39
CA SER A 34 -7.40 10.87 4.45
C SER A 34 -6.34 9.76 4.47
N VAL A 35 -6.76 8.51 4.21
CA VAL A 35 -5.87 7.34 4.14
C VAL A 35 -5.07 7.38 2.85
N GLN A 36 -5.70 7.70 1.72
CA GLN A 36 -5.03 7.84 0.43
C GLN A 36 -3.97 8.96 0.46
N ALA A 37 -4.31 10.13 1.01
CA ALA A 37 -3.37 11.23 1.17
C ALA A 37 -2.20 10.87 2.11
N SER A 38 -2.47 10.08 3.16
CA SER A 38 -1.42 9.60 4.07
C SER A 38 -0.50 8.59 3.40
N LEU A 39 -1.07 7.64 2.64
CA LEU A 39 -0.33 6.63 1.90
C LEU A 39 0.53 7.25 0.80
N GLY A 40 -0.02 8.20 0.03
CA GLY A 40 0.71 8.92 -1.00
C GLY A 40 1.90 9.71 -0.45
N LYS A 41 1.72 10.43 0.67
CA LYS A 41 2.82 11.13 1.35
C LYS A 41 3.90 10.15 1.83
N LEU A 42 3.49 9.03 2.41
CA LEU A 42 4.41 8.02 2.92
C LEU A 42 5.25 7.41 1.78
N LEU A 43 4.60 7.05 0.67
CA LEU A 43 5.26 6.54 -0.52
C LEU A 43 6.22 7.58 -1.11
N PHE A 44 5.80 8.84 -1.20
CA PHE A 44 6.65 9.91 -1.74
C PHE A 44 7.91 10.12 -0.89
N VAL A 45 7.77 10.26 0.43
CA VAL A 45 8.92 10.42 1.34
C VAL A 45 9.83 9.21 1.29
N PHE A 46 9.27 7.99 1.30
CA PHE A 46 10.06 6.76 1.22
C PHE A 46 10.86 6.69 -0.08
N SER A 47 10.25 7.03 -1.21
CA SER A 47 10.91 7.05 -2.52
C SER A 47 12.05 8.06 -2.59
N LYS A 48 11.92 9.21 -1.92
CA LYS A 48 12.99 10.22 -1.85
C LYS A 48 14.13 9.82 -0.91
N GLU A 49 13.82 9.24 0.25
CA GLU A 49 14.80 8.73 1.22
C GLU A 49 15.63 7.57 0.64
N PHE A 50 14.99 6.67 -0.10
CA PHE A 50 15.62 5.48 -0.68
C PHE A 50 15.74 5.58 -2.20
N ALA A 51 16.19 6.72 -2.72
CA ALA A 51 16.34 6.98 -4.15
C ALA A 51 17.17 5.90 -4.90
N ALA A 52 18.10 5.23 -4.20
CA ALA A 52 18.91 4.13 -4.73
C ALA A 52 18.12 2.85 -5.05
N LEU A 53 16.96 2.65 -4.41
CA LEU A 53 16.06 1.52 -4.73
C LEU A 53 15.13 1.86 -5.90
N SER A 54 14.93 3.16 -6.17
CA SER A 54 13.88 3.75 -7.02
C SER A 54 12.49 3.27 -6.60
N TYR A 55 11.50 4.16 -6.61
CA TYR A 55 10.11 3.70 -6.48
C TYR A 55 9.86 2.66 -7.58
N ARG A 56 9.42 1.45 -7.19
CA ARG A 56 9.05 0.40 -8.14
C ARG A 56 7.57 0.12 -7.99
N GLN A 57 6.90 0.01 -9.12
CA GLN A 57 5.52 -0.43 -9.22
C GLN A 57 5.29 -1.68 -8.33
N GLY A 58 4.38 -1.56 -7.36
CA GLY A 58 4.09 -2.59 -6.34
C GLY A 58 4.52 -2.25 -4.91
N MET A 59 5.33 -1.21 -4.68
CA MET A 59 5.72 -0.79 -3.31
C MET A 59 4.55 -0.32 -2.43
N HIS A 60 3.47 0.16 -3.04
CA HIS A 60 2.24 0.51 -2.33
C HIS A 60 1.60 -0.70 -1.63
N GLU A 61 1.79 -1.92 -2.14
CA GLU A 61 1.28 -3.16 -1.53
C GLU A 61 2.01 -3.53 -0.23
N LEU A 62 3.25 -3.07 -0.03
CA LEU A 62 4.00 -3.27 1.22
C LEU A 62 3.68 -2.20 2.26
N LEU A 63 3.50 -0.95 1.83
CA LEU A 63 3.27 0.18 2.73
C LEU A 63 1.81 0.31 3.17
N ALA A 64 0.86 -0.13 2.36
CA ALA A 64 -0.56 -0.10 2.69
C ALA A 64 -0.91 -0.95 3.94
N PRO A 65 -0.44 -2.20 4.09
CA PRO A 65 -0.63 -2.96 5.32
C PRO A 65 -0.01 -2.31 6.56
N LEU A 66 1.16 -1.65 6.42
CA LEU A 66 1.81 -0.93 7.52
C LEU A 66 0.97 0.27 7.98
N LEU A 67 0.43 1.04 7.04
CA LEU A 67 -0.47 2.16 7.33
C LEU A 67 -1.75 1.68 8.01
N TRP A 68 -2.30 0.53 7.57
CA TRP A 68 -3.47 -0.09 8.19
C TRP A 68 -3.18 -0.44 9.65
N VAL A 69 -2.07 -1.13 9.94
CA VAL A 69 -1.68 -1.54 11.30
C VAL A 69 -1.49 -0.33 12.22
N ARG A 70 -0.80 0.71 11.72
CA ARG A 70 -0.59 1.95 12.47
C ARG A 70 -1.92 2.66 12.77
N THR A 71 -2.82 2.75 11.80
CA THR A 71 -4.08 3.49 11.99
C THR A 71 -5.04 2.73 12.89
N HIS A 72 -5.05 1.40 12.77
CA HIS A 72 -5.81 0.51 13.63
C HIS A 72 -4.99 0.08 14.84
N HIS A 73 -4.40 1.05 15.57
CA HIS A 73 -3.89 0.85 16.94
C HIS A 73 -5.03 0.41 17.88
N THR A 74 -5.58 -0.76 17.61
CA THR A 74 -6.37 -1.56 18.53
C THR A 74 -5.36 -2.05 19.56
N PRO A 75 -5.64 -1.87 20.86
CA PRO A 75 -4.87 -2.56 21.88
C PRO A 75 -4.79 -4.04 21.50
N LEU A 76 -3.62 -4.65 21.63
CA LEU A 76 -3.38 -6.08 21.39
C LEU A 76 -4.11 -6.94 22.45
N THR A 77 -5.40 -6.72 22.64
CA THR A 77 -6.25 -7.43 23.58
C THR A 77 -7.15 -8.38 22.80
N GLY A 78 -6.68 -9.62 22.67
CA GLY A 78 -7.49 -10.81 22.37
C GLY A 78 -8.03 -10.95 20.94
N LEU A 79 -8.92 -10.05 20.50
CA LEU A 79 -9.69 -10.21 19.26
C LEU A 79 -9.05 -9.53 18.04
N GLY A 80 -8.40 -8.37 18.22
CA GLY A 80 -7.69 -7.67 17.13
C GLY A 80 -6.53 -8.49 16.53
N MET A 81 -5.86 -9.31 17.36
CA MET A 81 -4.80 -10.23 16.91
C MET A 81 -5.32 -11.44 16.14
N LEU A 82 -6.58 -11.83 16.30
CA LEU A 82 -7.17 -12.94 15.55
C LEU A 82 -7.61 -12.49 14.15
N TYR A 83 -8.12 -11.26 14.05
CA TYR A 83 -8.57 -10.64 12.81
C TYR A 83 -7.41 -10.28 11.86
N MET A 84 -6.27 -9.85 12.41
CA MET A 84 -5.11 -9.42 11.63
C MET A 84 -4.53 -10.51 10.68
N PRO A 85 -4.21 -11.72 11.16
CA PRO A 85 -3.79 -12.82 10.30
C PRO A 85 -4.93 -13.37 9.46
N MET A 86 -6.18 -13.34 9.93
CA MET A 86 -7.30 -13.91 9.18
C MET A 86 -7.61 -13.09 7.93
N VAL A 87 -7.69 -11.75 8.00
CA VAL A 87 -8.01 -10.94 6.81
C VAL A 87 -6.88 -10.97 5.77
N VAL A 88 -5.62 -10.92 6.23
CA VAL A 88 -4.46 -10.94 5.33
C VAL A 88 -4.19 -12.35 4.77
N LYS A 89 -4.28 -13.41 5.60
CA LYS A 89 -4.17 -14.79 5.10
C LYS A 89 -5.34 -15.18 4.22
N PHE A 90 -6.58 -14.82 4.58
CA PHE A 90 -7.76 -15.24 3.81
C PHE A 90 -7.68 -14.72 2.37
N LYS A 91 -7.20 -13.49 2.17
CA LYS A 91 -6.98 -12.92 0.84
C LYS A 91 -5.85 -13.63 0.07
N TRP A 92 -4.70 -13.89 0.72
CA TRP A 92 -3.60 -14.66 0.13
C TRP A 92 -4.00 -16.11 -0.22
N TYR A 93 -4.81 -16.76 0.62
CA TYR A 93 -5.28 -18.12 0.37
C TYR A 93 -6.30 -18.17 -0.77
N THR A 94 -7.23 -17.21 -0.87
CA THR A 94 -8.16 -17.17 -2.01
C THR A 94 -7.43 -16.98 -3.33
N GLU A 95 -6.41 -16.12 -3.37
CA GLU A 95 -5.64 -15.88 -4.59
C GLU A 95 -4.69 -17.05 -4.93
N ALA A 96 -4.00 -17.62 -3.94
CA ALA A 96 -3.16 -18.80 -4.13
C ALA A 96 -3.96 -20.06 -4.51
N PHE A 97 -5.18 -20.21 -3.98
CA PHE A 97 -6.09 -21.31 -4.31
C PHE A 97 -6.65 -21.16 -5.73
N ASP A 98 -7.03 -19.95 -6.14
CA ASP A 98 -7.54 -19.69 -7.51
C ASP A 98 -6.44 -19.87 -8.57
N VAL A 99 -5.18 -19.52 -8.27
CA VAL A 99 -4.01 -19.79 -9.12
C VAL A 99 -3.72 -21.30 -9.21
N SER A 100 -3.84 -22.04 -8.09
CA SER A 100 -3.65 -23.49 -8.08
C SER A 100 -4.74 -24.26 -8.84
N MET A 101 -5.94 -23.68 -9.01
CA MET A 101 -7.06 -24.32 -9.70
C MET A 101 -7.05 -24.06 -11.22
N ARG A 102 -6.35 -23.02 -11.69
CA ARG A 102 -6.19 -22.69 -13.12
C ARG A 102 -5.01 -23.38 -13.80
N LEU A 103 -4.08 -23.94 -13.01
CA LEU A 103 -2.87 -24.63 -13.48
C LEU A 103 -2.95 -26.17 -13.32
N GLY A 104 -4.13 -26.69 -12.95
CA GLY A 104 -4.43 -28.12 -12.85
C GLY A 104 -5.35 -28.59 -13.96
#